data_AF-A0A7L0D4H3-F1
#
_entry.id   AF-A0A7L0D4H3-F1
#
_cell.length_a   1.000
_cell.length_b   1.000
_cell.length_c   1.000
_cell.angle_alpha   90.00
_cell.angle_beta   90.00
_cell.angle_gamma   90.00
#
_symmetry.space_group_name_H-M   'P 1'
#
loop_
_entity.id
_entity.type
_entity.pdbx_description
1 polymer ?
#
loop_
_entity_poly.entity_id
_entity_poly.type
_entity_poly.pdbx_seq_one_letter_code
_entity_poly.pdbx_strand_id
1 'polypeptide(L)'
;LCNAAARGDHEEVRRLLNTGVDPNVINSFGRTPLQVMMLGSPRVVELLLQRGADPNRRDPRTGCFPVHDAARAGFLETLAALHRAGARLDLPDGRGRLPLDVAAGGPHGPVARYLR
;
A
#
# COMPACT_ATOMS: atom_id res chain seq x y z
N LEU A 1 8.23 13.37 1.55
CA LEU A 1 8.11 11.91 1.38
C LEU A 1 6.88 11.53 0.56
N CYS A 2 5.66 11.89 0.98
CA CYS A 2 4.41 11.53 0.28
C CYS A 2 4.40 11.92 -1.21
N ASN A 3 4.85 13.13 -1.57
CA ASN A 3 4.89 13.57 -2.97
C ASN A 3 5.87 12.75 -3.83
N ALA A 4 7.03 12.37 -3.27
CA ALA A 4 8.01 11.53 -3.97
C ALA A 4 7.46 10.10 -4.16
N ALA A 5 6.83 9.54 -3.12
CA ALA A 5 6.17 8.24 -3.19
C ALA A 5 5.04 8.21 -4.24
N ALA A 6 4.20 9.26 -4.29
CA ALA A 6 3.13 9.40 -5.25
C ALA A 6 3.61 9.55 -6.71
N ARG A 7 4.87 9.97 -6.91
CA ARG A 7 5.50 10.02 -8.24
C ARG A 7 6.26 8.74 -8.59
N GLY A 8 6.37 7.78 -7.67
CA GLY A 8 7.21 6.60 -7.84
C GLY A 8 8.72 6.90 -7.85
N ASP A 9 9.13 8.06 -7.33
CA ASP A 9 10.53 8.51 -7.36
C ASP A 9 11.35 7.79 -6.29
N HIS A 10 11.85 6.60 -6.63
CA HIS A 10 12.58 5.74 -5.71
C HIS A 10 13.83 6.41 -5.12
N GLU A 11 14.57 7.19 -5.92
CA GLU A 11 15.79 7.85 -5.46
C GLU A 11 15.50 8.97 -4.46
N GLU A 12 14.48 9.79 -4.74
CA GLU A 12 14.08 10.83 -3.80
C GLU A 12 13.48 10.26 -2.52
N VAL A 13 12.67 9.19 -2.62
CA VAL A 13 12.18 8.46 -1.44
C VAL A 13 13.35 7.93 -0.60
N ARG A 14 14.35 7.32 -1.22
CA ARG A 14 15.55 6.81 -0.55
C ARG A 14 16.33 7.92 0.13
N ARG A 15 16.56 9.03 -0.57
CA ARG A 15 17.27 10.19 -0.03
C ARG A 15 16.56 10.75 1.19
N LEU A 16 15.24 10.94 1.13
CA LEU A 16 14.43 11.48 2.23
C LEU A 16 14.39 10.55 3.44
N LEU A 17 14.28 9.24 3.23
CA LEU A 17 14.30 8.28 4.35
C LEU A 17 15.68 8.23 5.02
N ASN A 18 16.76 8.46 4.27
CA ASN A 18 18.11 8.53 4.83
C ASN A 18 18.36 9.79 5.69
N THR A 19 17.52 10.84 5.58
CA THR A 19 17.60 11.99 6.49
C THR A 19 16.86 11.77 7.82
N GLY A 20 16.33 10.56 8.07
CA GLY A 20 15.59 10.23 9.29
C GLY A 20 14.13 10.68 9.29
N VAL A 21 13.55 10.99 8.12
CA VAL A 21 12.10 11.26 8.02
C VAL A 21 11.33 9.99 8.39
N ASP A 22 10.32 10.13 9.24
CA ASP A 22 9.42 9.04 9.58
C ASP A 22 8.72 8.49 8.32
N PRO A 23 8.86 7.19 7.98
CA PRO A 23 8.17 6.56 6.86
C PRO A 23 6.63 6.62 6.97
N ASN A 24 6.09 6.87 8.16
CA ASN A 24 4.66 6.97 8.44
C ASN A 24 4.14 8.41 8.51
N VAL A 25 4.94 9.40 8.11
CA VAL A 25 4.50 10.80 8.00
C VAL A 25 3.20 10.92 7.21
N ILE A 26 2.29 11.81 7.60
CA ILE A 26 1.02 11.99 6.88
C ILE A 26 1.04 13.28 6.06
N ASN A 27 0.36 13.26 4.90
CA ASN A 27 0.07 14.46 4.13
C ASN A 27 -1.18 15.19 4.67
N SER A 28 -1.57 16.29 4.03
CA SER A 28 -2.77 17.07 4.36
C SER A 28 -4.09 16.30 4.26
N PHE A 29 -4.11 15.15 3.58
CA PHE A 29 -5.27 14.25 3.49
C PHE A 29 -5.25 13.15 4.56
N GLY A 30 -4.28 13.16 5.47
CA GLY A 30 -4.10 12.14 6.51
C GLY A 30 -3.53 10.81 6.00
N ARG A 31 -2.98 10.79 4.78
CA ARG A 31 -2.43 9.57 4.15
C ARG A 31 -0.92 9.46 4.32
N THR A 32 -0.43 8.25 4.54
CA THR A 32 1.01 7.94 4.57
C THR A 32 1.62 7.80 3.17
N PRO A 33 2.96 7.85 3.03
CA PRO A 33 3.65 7.52 1.79
C PRO A 33 3.19 6.19 1.20
N LEU A 34 3.00 5.18 2.06
CA LEU A 34 2.55 3.85 1.65
C LEU A 34 1.14 3.86 1.04
N GLN A 35 0.28 4.81 1.41
CA GLN A 35 -1.09 4.92 0.89
C GLN A 35 -1.20 5.80 -0.36
N VAL A 36 -0.24 6.70 -0.58
CA VAL A 36 -0.23 7.57 -1.77
C VAL A 36 0.68 7.07 -2.88
N MET A 37 1.51 6.07 -2.61
CA MET A 37 2.47 5.55 -3.57
C MET A 37 1.80 5.02 -4.83
N MET A 38 2.51 5.13 -5.96
CA MET A 38 2.12 4.42 -7.17
C MET A 38 2.27 2.92 -6.92
N LEU A 39 1.16 2.23 -6.72
CA LEU A 39 1.15 0.80 -6.39
C LEU A 39 1.69 -0.10 -7.52
N GLY A 40 2.02 0.45 -8.69
CA GLY A 40 2.79 -0.19 -9.75
C GLY A 40 4.31 -0.02 -9.66
N SER A 41 4.83 0.62 -8.61
CA SER A 41 6.26 0.80 -8.35
C SER A 41 6.71 -0.05 -7.16
N PRO A 42 6.88 -1.38 -7.31
CA PRO A 42 7.18 -2.28 -6.21
C PRO A 42 8.44 -1.88 -5.43
N ARG A 43 9.42 -1.26 -6.09
CA ARG A 43 10.64 -0.73 -5.44
C ARG A 43 10.36 0.31 -4.35
N VAL A 44 9.42 1.23 -4.59
CA VAL A 44 9.05 2.25 -3.60
C VAL A 44 8.30 1.61 -2.43
N VAL A 45 7.41 0.64 -2.73
CA VAL A 45 6.68 -0.12 -1.71
C VAL A 45 7.67 -0.85 -0.80
N GLU A 46 8.57 -1.63 -1.38
CA GLU A 46 9.55 -2.41 -0.63
C GLU A 46 10.47 -1.52 0.19
N LEU A 47 10.93 -0.40 -0.37
CA LEU A 47 11.75 0.55 0.38
C LEU A 47 11.00 1.13 1.58
N LEU A 48 9.75 1.58 1.41
CA LEU A 48 8.97 2.13 2.51
C LEU A 48 8.74 1.08 3.61
N LEU A 49 8.39 -0.15 3.25
CA LEU A 49 8.20 -1.26 4.19
C LEU A 49 9.50 -1.61 4.92
N GLN A 50 10.63 -1.68 4.22
CA GLN A 50 11.96 -1.91 4.82
C GLN A 50 12.35 -0.83 5.83
N ARG A 51 11.85 0.39 5.67
CA ARG A 51 12.10 1.50 6.61
C ARG A 51 11.10 1.56 7.76
N GLY A 52 10.12 0.65 7.83
CA GLY A 52 9.15 0.57 8.91
C GLY A 52 7.83 1.28 8.63
N ALA A 53 7.46 1.48 7.36
CA ALA A 53 6.09 1.91 7.03
C ALA A 53 5.07 0.86 7.49
N ASP A 54 4.01 1.30 8.16
CA ASP A 54 2.94 0.44 8.66
C ASP A 54 2.02 -0.01 7.52
N PRO A 55 2.02 -1.30 7.16
CA PRO A 55 1.18 -1.82 6.08
C PRO A 55 -0.30 -1.95 6.47
N ASN A 56 -0.64 -1.76 7.75
CA ASN A 56 -1.99 -1.87 8.28
C ASN A 56 -2.59 -0.50 8.64
N ARG A 57 -1.96 0.61 8.22
CA ARG A 57 -2.56 1.92 8.42
C ARG A 57 -3.78 2.09 7.52
N ARG A 58 -4.93 2.33 8.15
CA ARG A 58 -6.19 2.59 7.47
C ARG A 58 -6.26 4.01 6.91
N ASP A 59 -6.80 4.15 5.72
CA ASP A 59 -7.11 5.44 5.11
C ASP A 59 -8.26 6.11 5.89
N PRO A 60 -8.10 7.35 6.38
CA PRO A 60 -9.11 8.00 7.22
C PRO A 60 -10.40 8.38 6.46
N ARG A 61 -10.35 8.49 5.13
CA ARG A 61 -11.49 8.89 4.28
C ARG A 61 -12.27 7.70 3.75
N THR A 62 -11.57 6.68 3.25
CA THR A 62 -12.19 5.52 2.59
C THR A 62 -12.29 4.32 3.53
N GLY A 63 -11.50 4.32 4.60
CA GLY A 63 -11.34 3.17 5.47
C GLY A 63 -10.58 2.00 4.83
N CYS A 64 -9.99 2.17 3.64
CA CYS A 64 -9.21 1.13 2.97
C CYS A 64 -7.84 0.94 3.63
N PHE A 65 -7.34 -0.28 3.60
CA PHE A 65 -5.95 -0.60 3.90
C PHE A 65 -5.15 -0.65 2.59
N PRO A 66 -3.81 -0.52 2.62
CA PRO A 66 -2.96 -0.63 1.43
C PRO A 66 -3.25 -1.87 0.57
N VAL A 67 -3.61 -2.99 1.21
CA VAL A 67 -3.97 -4.24 0.52
C VAL A 67 -5.24 -4.13 -0.32
N HIS A 68 -6.23 -3.32 0.08
CA HIS A 68 -7.43 -3.07 -0.73
C HIS A 68 -7.09 -2.31 -2.01
N ASP A 69 -6.21 -1.33 -1.91
CA ASP A 69 -5.80 -0.54 -3.08
C ASP A 69 -4.95 -1.38 -4.03
N ALA A 70 -4.03 -2.22 -3.52
CA ALA A 70 -3.24 -3.16 -4.32
C ALA A 70 -4.12 -4.21 -5.00
N ALA A 71 -5.09 -4.77 -4.28
CA ALA A 71 -6.02 -5.75 -4.83
C ALA A 71 -6.89 -5.15 -5.94
N ARG A 72 -7.43 -3.94 -5.71
CA ARG A 72 -8.28 -3.23 -6.68
C ARG A 72 -7.56 -2.82 -7.95
N ALA A 73 -6.28 -2.49 -7.84
CA ALA A 73 -5.46 -2.14 -8.99
C ALA A 73 -4.84 -3.36 -9.70
N GLY A 74 -4.95 -4.57 -9.14
CA GLY A 74 -4.40 -5.79 -9.74
C GLY A 74 -2.89 -5.97 -9.54
N PHE A 75 -2.28 -5.21 -8.62
CA PHE A 75 -0.83 -5.22 -8.40
C PHE A 75 -0.42 -6.36 -7.47
N LEU A 76 -0.34 -7.56 -8.04
CA LEU A 76 -0.02 -8.79 -7.29
C LEU A 76 1.31 -8.70 -6.55
N GLU A 77 2.36 -8.14 -7.16
CA GLU A 77 3.67 -8.00 -6.53
C GLU A 77 3.64 -7.08 -5.31
N THR A 78 2.96 -5.94 -5.43
CA THR A 78 2.73 -5.00 -4.32
C THR A 78 1.90 -5.62 -3.22
N LEU A 79 0.84 -6.35 -3.57
CA LEU A 79 0.02 -7.08 -2.60
C LEU A 79 0.85 -8.12 -1.85
N ALA A 80 1.69 -8.89 -2.55
CA ALA A 80 2.58 -9.86 -1.94
C ALA A 80 3.66 -9.21 -1.07
N ALA A 81 4.20 -8.05 -1.47
CA ALA A 81 5.15 -7.29 -0.65
C ALA A 81 4.50 -6.79 0.66
N LEU A 82 3.29 -6.24 0.57
CA LEU A 82 2.50 -5.82 1.74
C LEU A 82 2.23 -7.02 2.67
N HIS A 83 1.77 -8.15 2.14
CA HIS A 83 1.50 -9.35 2.93
C HIS A 83 2.77 -9.88 3.61
N ARG A 84 3.91 -9.95 2.89
CA ARG A 84 5.22 -10.32 3.48
C ARG A 84 5.65 -9.38 4.61
N ALA A 85 5.27 -8.10 4.54
CA ALA A 85 5.54 -7.12 5.59
C ALA A 85 4.52 -7.13 6.75
N GLY A 86 3.58 -8.09 6.76
CA GLY A 86 2.60 -8.25 7.84
C GLY A 86 1.28 -7.52 7.61
N ALA A 87 0.96 -7.13 6.37
CA ALA A 87 -0.37 -6.61 6.05
C ALA A 87 -1.44 -7.69 6.28
N ARG A 88 -2.52 -7.30 6.93
CA ARG A 88 -3.68 -8.16 7.18
C ARG A 88 -4.60 -8.16 5.97
N LEU A 89 -4.94 -9.37 5.50
CA LEU A 89 -5.82 -9.59 4.36
C LEU A 89 -7.29 -9.83 4.76
N ASP A 90 -7.56 -9.89 6.07
CA ASP A 90 -8.85 -10.21 6.68
C ASP A 90 -9.60 -8.98 7.23
N LEU A 91 -9.06 -7.78 7.04
CA LEU A 91 -9.66 -6.55 7.55
C LEU A 91 -10.65 -5.93 6.54
N PRO A 92 -11.87 -5.58 6.98
CA PRO A 92 -12.83 -4.89 6.12
C PRO A 92 -12.48 -3.40 5.96
N ASP A 93 -12.72 -2.86 4.76
CA ASP A 93 -12.63 -1.42 4.49
C ASP A 93 -13.80 -0.64 5.14
N GLY A 94 -13.86 0.68 4.89
CA GLY A 94 -14.96 1.53 5.39
C GLY A 94 -16.36 1.20 4.84
N ARG A 95 -16.46 0.30 3.86
CA ARG A 95 -17.72 -0.20 3.30
C ARG A 95 -17.97 -1.66 3.66
N GLY A 96 -17.19 -2.24 4.58
CA GLY A 96 -17.33 -3.64 4.99
C GLY A 96 -16.73 -4.65 4.03
N ARG A 97 -15.93 -4.24 3.04
CA ARG A 97 -15.38 -5.12 2.01
C ARG A 97 -13.98 -5.61 2.37
N LEU A 98 -13.71 -6.89 2.16
CA LEU A 98 -12.38 -7.47 2.23
C LEU A 98 -11.56 -7.12 0.98
N PRO A 99 -10.21 -7.24 1.02
CA PRO A 99 -9.37 -7.09 -0.17
C PRO A 99 -9.81 -8.01 -1.33
N LEU A 100 -10.27 -9.23 -1.02
CA LEU A 100 -10.78 -10.18 -2.01
C LEU A 100 -12.01 -9.63 -2.76
N ASP A 101 -12.91 -8.93 -2.07
CA ASP A 101 -14.15 -8.39 -2.64
C ASP A 101 -13.90 -7.26 -3.66
N VAL A 102 -12.72 -6.63 -3.61
CA VAL A 102 -12.33 -5.55 -4.52
C VAL A 102 -11.28 -5.97 -5.54
N ALA A 103 -10.90 -7.25 -5.58
CA ALA A 103 -9.81 -7.75 -6.43
C ALA A 103 -10.05 -7.53 -7.92
N ALA A 104 -9.06 -6.97 -8.61
CA ALA A 104 -9.08 -6.81 -10.07
C ALA A 104 -9.15 -8.16 -10.79
N GLY A 105 -9.83 -8.19 -11.95
CA GLY A 105 -10.03 -9.41 -12.73
C GLY A 105 -11.08 -10.37 -12.14
N GLY A 106 -11.80 -9.94 -11.10
CA GLY A 106 -12.87 -10.72 -10.49
C GLY A 106 -12.37 -11.96 -9.75
N PRO A 107 -13.27 -12.90 -9.40
CA PRO A 107 -12.98 -14.02 -8.49
C PRO A 107 -11.95 -15.02 -9.01
N HIS A 108 -11.57 -14.93 -10.29
CA HIS A 108 -10.59 -15.81 -10.95
C HIS A 108 -9.31 -15.07 -11.37
N GLY A 109 -9.16 -13.78 -11.04
CA GLY A 109 -7.96 -13.02 -11.32
C GLY A 109 -6.76 -13.51 -10.49
N PRO A 110 -5.51 -13.23 -10.91
CA PRO A 110 -4.30 -13.60 -10.16
C PRO A 110 -4.30 -13.09 -8.71
N VAL A 111 -4.76 -11.85 -8.50
CA VAL A 111 -4.94 -11.27 -7.17
C VAL A 111 -5.95 -12.04 -6.34
N ALA A 112 -7.13 -12.35 -6.91
CA ALA A 112 -8.15 -13.10 -6.19
C ALA A 112 -7.68 -14.52 -5.83
N ARG A 113 -6.86 -15.16 -6.68
CA ARG A 113 -6.22 -16.45 -6.34
C ARG A 113 -5.22 -16.34 -5.20
N TYR A 114 -4.48 -15.23 -5.10
CA TYR A 114 -3.54 -14.98 -4.01
C TYR A 114 -4.25 -14.71 -2.67
N LEU A 115 -5.44 -14.10 -2.72
CA LEU A 115 -6.23 -13.71 -1.55
C LEU A 115 -7.16 -14.81 -1.01
N ARG A 116 -7.22 -15.97 -1.67
CA ARG A 116 -7.97 -17.15 -1.23
C ARG A 116 -7.10 -18.05 -0.36
#